data_AF-A0A7Y5P9Q8-F1
#
_entry.id   AF-A0A7Y5P9Q8-F1
#
_cell.length_a   1.000
_cell.length_b   1.000
_cell.length_c   1.000
_cell.angle_alpha   90.00
_cell.angle_beta   90.00
_cell.angle_gamma   90.00
#
_symmetry.space_group_name_H-M   'P 1'
#
loop_
_entity.id
_entity.type
_entity.pdbx_description
1 polymer ?
#
loop_
_entity_poly.entity_id
_entity_poly.type
_entity_poly.pdbx_seq_one_letter_code
_entity_poly.pdbx_strand_id
1 'polypeptide(L)'
;MSAPRMSAPLSIERLRREGERFMEELSREYYEAHSGLKGSAELQPIYERYRAVLGTEALEVAREAFVGSAEQSEERRSARLLLDWQVESQSSRELAPLDEREIAWEGDAVVQL
;
A
#
# COMPACT_ATOMS: atom_id res chain seq x y z
N MET A 1 -19.80 -5.39 26.05
CA MET A 1 -19.53 -6.12 24.80
C MET A 1 -19.69 -5.13 23.66
N SER A 2 -18.59 -4.57 23.12
CA SER A 2 -18.67 -3.67 21.96
C SER A 2 -18.91 -4.50 20.71
N ALA A 3 -19.93 -4.14 19.93
CA ALA A 3 -20.19 -4.74 18.63
C ALA A 3 -18.96 -4.55 17.70
N PRO A 4 -18.60 -5.54 16.87
CA PRO A 4 -17.59 -5.33 15.84
C PRO A 4 -18.06 -4.19 14.94
N ARG A 5 -17.22 -3.16 14.74
CA ARG A 5 -17.52 -2.12 13.75
C ARG A 5 -17.62 -2.83 12.41
N MET A 6 -18.82 -2.92 11.84
CA MET A 6 -18.98 -3.34 10.46
C MET A 6 -18.19 -2.36 9.59
N SER A 7 -17.10 -2.85 8.99
CA SER A 7 -16.31 -2.04 8.06
C SER A 7 -17.23 -1.52 6.95
N ALA A 8 -17.15 -0.21 6.68
CA ALA A 8 -17.90 0.40 5.60
C ALA A 8 -17.59 -0.32 4.27
N PRO A 9 -18.57 -0.44 3.35
CA PRO A 9 -18.36 -1.09 2.07
C PRO A 9 -17.18 -0.46 1.31
N LEU A 10 -16.47 -1.26 0.52
CA LEU A 10 -15.40 -0.77 -0.35
C LEU A 10 -15.96 0.27 -1.33
N SER A 11 -15.24 1.38 -1.47
CA SER A 11 -15.60 2.49 -2.35
C SER A 11 -14.33 3.25 -2.73
N ILE A 12 -14.38 3.99 -3.84
CA ILE A 12 -13.24 4.81 -4.29
C ILE A 12 -12.77 5.78 -3.20
N GLU A 13 -13.70 6.39 -2.48
CA GLU A 13 -13.39 7.31 -1.39
C GLU A 13 -12.68 6.59 -0.22
N ARG A 14 -13.13 5.37 0.11
CA ARG A 14 -12.46 4.55 1.11
C ARG A 14 -11.06 4.14 0.65
N LEU A 15 -10.89 3.74 -0.60
CA LEU A 15 -9.58 3.38 -1.17
C LEU A 15 -8.61 4.55 -1.11
N ARG A 16 -9.04 5.77 -1.45
CA ARG A 16 -8.19 6.98 -1.33
C ARG A 16 -7.79 7.24 0.12
N ARG A 17 -8.76 7.35 1.02
CA ARG A 17 -8.50 7.71 2.43
C ARG A 17 -7.68 6.64 3.19
N GLU A 18 -7.91 5.37 2.92
CA GLU A 18 -7.12 4.28 3.53
C GLU A 18 -5.78 4.09 2.81
N GLY A 19 -5.71 4.30 1.50
CA GLY A 19 -4.47 4.30 0.74
C GLY A 19 -3.51 5.41 1.16
N GLU A 20 -4.00 6.63 1.40
CA GLU A 20 -3.18 7.73 1.93
C GLU A 20 -2.57 7.39 3.29
N ARG A 21 -3.37 6.83 4.21
CA ARG A 21 -2.89 6.42 5.53
C ARG A 21 -1.89 5.26 5.44
N PHE A 22 -2.15 4.31 4.55
CA PHE A 22 -1.21 3.25 4.24
C PHE A 22 0.14 3.81 3.74
N MET A 23 0.11 4.74 2.79
CA MET A 23 1.33 5.35 2.24
C MET A 23 2.11 6.14 3.30
N GLU A 24 1.41 6.84 4.21
CA GLU A 24 2.06 7.53 5.33
C GLU A 24 2.77 6.55 6.27
N GLU A 25 2.08 5.48 6.69
CA GLU A 25 2.65 4.45 7.57
C GLU A 25 3.84 3.75 6.89
N LEU A 26 3.69 3.36 5.62
CA LEU A 26 4.73 2.69 4.85
C LEU A 26 5.97 3.58 4.67
N SER A 27 5.77 4.87 4.36
CA SER A 27 6.87 5.83 4.19
C SER A 27 7.62 6.06 5.49
N ARG A 28 6.91 6.10 6.63
CA ARG A 28 7.52 6.22 7.95
C ARG A 28 8.37 5.00 8.28
N GLU A 29 7.84 3.80 8.05
CA GLU A 29 8.53 2.55 8.29
C GLU A 29 9.81 2.44 7.46
N TYR A 30 9.73 2.77 6.16
CA TYR A 30 10.90 2.84 5.30
C TYR A 30 11.92 3.86 5.80
N TYR A 31 11.49 5.05 6.19
CA TYR A 31 12.38 6.07 6.74
C TYR A 31 13.11 5.57 7.99
N GLU A 32 12.40 4.97 8.94
CA GLU A 32 12.99 4.48 10.19
C GLU A 32 14.03 3.38 9.96
N ALA A 33 13.75 2.45 9.04
CA ALA A 33 14.70 1.39 8.70
C ALA A 33 15.94 1.94 7.96
N HIS A 34 15.75 2.73 6.91
CA HIS A 34 16.87 3.23 6.09
C HIS A 34 17.70 4.32 6.79
N SER A 35 17.15 5.01 7.78
CA SER A 35 17.90 5.97 8.60
C SER A 35 18.66 5.32 9.77
N GLY A 36 18.57 4.00 9.93
CA GLY A 36 19.22 3.25 11.01
C GLY A 36 18.56 3.42 12.38
N LEU A 37 17.33 3.97 12.44
CA LEU A 37 16.54 4.03 13.67
C LEU A 37 15.93 2.66 14.03
N LYS A 38 15.77 1.78 13.03
CA LYS A 38 15.42 0.37 13.17
C LYS A 38 16.44 -0.50 12.40
N GLY A 39 16.70 -1.70 12.91
CA GLY A 39 17.62 -2.65 12.25
C GLY A 39 17.02 -3.34 11.01
N SER A 40 15.71 -3.26 10.82
CA SER A 40 15.00 -3.70 9.61
C SER A 40 13.61 -3.03 9.59
N ALA A 41 12.91 -3.14 8.46
CA ALA A 41 11.54 -2.70 8.31
C ALA A 41 10.54 -3.79 8.75
N GLU A 42 9.36 -3.37 9.20
CA GLU A 42 8.20 -4.20 9.52
C GLU A 42 7.05 -3.86 8.55
N LEU A 43 7.26 -4.17 7.27
CA LEU A 43 6.33 -3.90 6.17
C LEU A 43 5.14 -4.86 6.17
N GLN A 44 5.37 -6.16 6.42
CA GLN A 44 4.31 -7.18 6.36
C GLN A 44 3.13 -6.86 7.30
N PRO A 45 3.33 -6.45 8.57
CA PRO A 45 2.23 -6.06 9.45
C PRO A 45 1.44 -4.84 8.96
N ILE A 46 2.10 -3.88 8.27
CA ILE A 46 1.45 -2.72 7.68
C ILE A 46 0.54 -3.21 6.54
N TYR A 47 1.07 -4.01 5.62
CA TYR A 47 0.26 -4.57 4.53
C TYR A 47 -0.94 -5.39 5.01
N GLU A 48 -0.77 -6.23 6.05
CA GLU A 48 -1.86 -7.04 6.60
C GLU A 48 -2.97 -6.16 7.19
N ARG A 49 -2.61 -5.06 7.87
CA ARG A 49 -3.58 -4.09 8.41
C ARG A 49 -4.45 -3.46 7.31
N TYR A 50 -3.87 -3.25 6.13
CA TYR A 50 -4.54 -2.64 4.98
C TYR A 50 -5.02 -3.65 3.93
N ARG A 51 -5.01 -4.96 4.24
CA ARG A 51 -5.39 -6.03 3.29
C ARG A 51 -6.74 -5.83 2.61
N ALA A 52 -7.70 -5.22 3.32
CA ALA A 52 -9.04 -5.00 2.82
C ALA A 52 -9.08 -3.99 1.66
N VAL A 53 -8.15 -3.02 1.63
CA VAL A 53 -8.05 -2.00 0.57
C VAL A 53 -6.93 -2.27 -0.42
N LEU A 54 -6.19 -3.38 -0.24
CA LEU A 54 -5.14 -3.86 -1.14
C LEU A 54 -5.46 -5.27 -1.67
N GLY A 55 -6.74 -5.66 -1.64
CA GLY A 55 -7.22 -6.96 -2.09
C GLY A 55 -7.76 -6.95 -3.51
N THR A 56 -8.09 -8.12 -4.04
CA THR A 56 -8.69 -8.27 -5.39
C THR A 56 -9.93 -7.41 -5.57
N GLU A 57 -10.80 -7.35 -4.57
CA GLU A 57 -12.01 -6.50 -4.58
C GLU A 57 -11.68 -5.00 -4.73
N ALA A 58 -10.60 -4.53 -4.10
CA ALA A 58 -10.15 -3.14 -4.22
C ALA A 58 -9.62 -2.81 -5.63
N LEU A 59 -8.90 -3.76 -6.24
CA LEU A 59 -8.44 -3.66 -7.62
C LEU A 59 -9.62 -3.63 -8.60
N GLU A 60 -10.63 -4.47 -8.37
CA GLU A 60 -11.85 -4.48 -9.18
C GLU A 60 -12.59 -3.15 -9.11
N VAL A 61 -12.77 -2.59 -7.91
CA VAL A 61 -13.38 -1.26 -7.73
C VAL A 61 -12.61 -0.17 -8.47
N ALA A 62 -11.27 -0.16 -8.40
CA ALA A 62 -10.45 0.81 -9.13
C ALA A 62 -10.55 0.62 -10.65
N ARG A 63 -10.56 -0.64 -11.12
CA ARG A 63 -10.71 -0.99 -12.54
C ARG A 63 -12.06 -0.57 -13.09
N GLU A 64 -13.15 -0.83 -12.36
CA GLU A 64 -14.50 -0.44 -12.74
C GLU A 64 -14.64 1.08 -12.83
N ALA A 65 -14.09 1.82 -11.87
CA ALA A 65 -14.06 3.28 -11.93
C ALA A 65 -13.31 3.81 -13.17
N PHE A 66 -12.20 3.17 -13.54
CA PHE A 66 -11.46 3.54 -14.74
C PHE A 66 -12.25 3.25 -16.01
N VAL A 67 -12.79 2.04 -16.15
CA VAL A 67 -13.55 1.63 -17.35
C VAL A 67 -14.86 2.43 -17.49
N GLY A 68 -15.55 2.71 -16.38
CA GLY A 68 -16.82 3.43 -16.37
C GLY A 68 -16.72 4.94 -16.53
N SER A 69 -15.51 5.51 -16.50
CA SER A 69 -15.29 6.95 -16.66
C SER A 69 -15.21 7.38 -18.13
N ALA A 70 -15.66 8.60 -18.43
CA ALA A 70 -15.64 9.16 -19.77
C ALA A 70 -14.20 9.33 -20.29
N GLU A 71 -13.99 9.08 -21.59
CA GLU A 71 -12.68 9.28 -22.19
C GLU A 71 -12.21 10.73 -22.07
N GLN A 72 -10.90 10.92 -21.87
CA GLN A 72 -10.24 12.23 -21.73
C GLN A 72 -10.75 13.08 -20.55
N SER A 73 -11.49 12.50 -19.60
CA SER A 73 -11.98 13.23 -18.44
C SER A 73 -10.98 13.27 -17.27
N GLU A 74 -11.16 14.24 -16.38
CA GLU A 74 -10.44 14.33 -15.10
C GLU A 74 -10.65 13.08 -14.24
N GLU A 75 -11.89 12.59 -14.20
CA GLU A 75 -12.29 11.39 -13.47
C GLU A 75 -11.54 10.16 -13.98
N ARG A 76 -11.41 10.01 -15.31
CA ARG A 76 -10.67 8.90 -15.91
C ARG A 76 -9.20 8.93 -15.57
N ARG A 77 -8.59 10.12 -15.56
CA ARG A 77 -7.20 10.28 -15.15
C ARG A 77 -7.02 9.90 -13.67
N SER A 78 -7.90 10.39 -12.79
CA SER A 78 -7.84 10.06 -11.36
C SER A 78 -8.05 8.56 -11.11
N ALA A 79 -9.01 7.94 -11.79
CA ALA A 79 -9.27 6.51 -11.68
C ALA A 79 -8.10 5.68 -12.20
N ARG A 80 -7.44 6.12 -13.27
CA ARG A 80 -6.21 5.49 -13.77
C ARG A 80 -5.10 5.50 -12.73
N LEU A 81 -4.83 6.65 -12.11
CA LEU A 81 -3.79 6.75 -11.08
C LEU A 81 -4.07 5.81 -9.90
N LEU A 82 -5.34 5.70 -9.48
CA LEU A 82 -5.73 4.77 -8.42
C LEU A 82 -5.57 3.31 -8.83
N LEU A 83 -5.89 2.97 -10.09
CA LEU A 83 -5.71 1.62 -10.63
C LEU A 83 -4.24 1.24 -10.74
N ASP A 84 -3.40 2.13 -11.28
CA ASP A 84 -1.95 1.94 -11.38
C ASP A 84 -1.36 1.69 -9.96
N TRP A 85 -1.74 2.54 -8.99
CA TRP A 85 -1.33 2.38 -7.59
C TRP A 85 -1.81 1.05 -6.97
N GLN A 86 -3.01 0.56 -7.28
CA GLN A 86 -3.49 -0.74 -6.79
C GLN A 86 -2.62 -1.89 -7.31
N VAL A 87 -2.27 -1.87 -8.60
CA VAL A 87 -1.44 -2.92 -9.21
C VAL A 87 -0.05 -2.92 -8.59
N GLU A 88 0.54 -1.75 -8.42
CA GLU A 88 1.84 -1.59 -7.77
C GLU A 88 1.79 -2.06 -6.32
N SER A 89 0.83 -1.58 -5.53
CA SER A 89 0.73 -1.90 -4.10
C SER A 89 0.48 -3.38 -3.83
N GLN A 90 -0.29 -4.07 -4.67
CA GLN A 90 -0.49 -5.51 -4.56
C GLN A 90 0.78 -6.29 -4.88
N SER A 91 1.53 -5.85 -5.89
CA SER A 91 2.82 -6.46 -6.22
C SER A 91 3.82 -6.28 -5.09
N SER A 92 3.93 -5.05 -4.55
CA SER A 92 4.80 -4.74 -3.42
C SER A 92 4.43 -5.52 -2.15
N ARG A 93 3.14 -5.77 -1.90
CA ARG A 93 2.73 -6.61 -0.75
C ARG A 93 3.36 -7.99 -0.80
N GLU A 94 3.32 -8.64 -1.96
CA GLU A 94 3.88 -9.98 -2.13
C GLU A 94 5.41 -9.99 -2.02
N LEU A 95 6.05 -8.83 -2.28
CA LEU A 95 7.49 -8.64 -2.16
C LEU A 95 7.94 -8.16 -0.78
N ALA A 96 7.04 -7.71 0.09
CA ALA A 96 7.39 -7.19 1.41
C ALA A 96 8.35 -8.12 2.23
N PRO A 97 8.19 -9.46 2.25
CA PRO A 97 9.15 -10.33 2.95
C PRO A 97 10.53 -10.39 2.29
N LEU A 98 10.65 -10.10 1.00
CA LEU A 98 11.94 -9.95 0.32
C LEU A 98 12.55 -8.59 0.67
N ASP A 99 11.78 -7.52 0.58
CA ASP A 99 12.23 -6.15 0.88
C ASP A 99 12.77 -6.05 2.32
N GLU A 100 12.08 -6.62 3.31
CA GLU A 100 12.55 -6.63 4.71
C GLU A 100 13.91 -7.34 4.88
N ARG A 101 14.14 -8.41 4.12
CA ARG A 101 15.42 -9.14 4.13
C ARG A 101 16.53 -8.36 3.44
N GLU A 102 16.22 -7.68 2.36
CA GLU A 102 17.15 -6.78 1.67
C GLU A 102 17.57 -5.64 2.59
N ILE A 103 16.60 -4.96 3.21
CA ILE A 103 16.86 -3.85 4.15
C ILE A 103 17.70 -4.32 5.34
N ALA A 104 17.40 -5.49 5.92
CA ALA A 104 18.20 -6.04 7.02
C ALA A 104 19.64 -6.33 6.58
N TRP A 105 19.81 -6.90 5.38
CA TRP A 105 21.13 -7.18 4.82
C TRP A 105 21.92 -5.89 4.56
N GLU A 106 21.29 -4.85 4.02
CA GLU A 106 21.90 -3.54 3.80
C GLU A 106 22.33 -2.87 5.11
N GLY A 107 21.50 -2.98 6.15
CA GLY A 107 21.79 -2.43 7.48
C GLY A 107 23.00 -3.07 8.16
N ASP A 108 23.23 -4.36 7.92
CA ASP A 108 24.36 -5.12 8.49
C ASP A 108 25.60 -5.12 7.58
N ALA A 109 25.51 -4.58 6.36
CA ALA A 109 26.59 -4.60 5.38
C ALA A 109 27.74 -3.66 5.79
N VAL A 110 28.94 -4.21 5.97
CA VAL A 110 30.16 -3.45 6.25
C VAL A 110 31.01 -3.32 4.99
N VAL A 111 31.27 -2.08 4.55
CA VAL A 111 32.24 -1.79 3.48
C VAL A 111 33.62 -1.55 4.11
N GLN A 112 34.59 -2.42 3.82
CA GLN A 112 35.99 -2.17 4.19
C GLN A 112 36.64 -1.26 3.15
N LEU A 113 37.21 -0.14 3.62
CA LEU A 113 37.91 0.87 2.81
C LEU A 113 39.42 0.68 2.86
#